data_AF-A0A8S9JDS5-F1
#
_entry.id   AF-A0A8S9JDS5-F1
#
_cell.length_a   1.000
_cell.length_b   1.000
_cell.length_c   1.000
_cell.angle_alpha   90.00
_cell.angle_beta   90.00
_cell.angle_gamma   90.00
#
_symmetry.space_group_name_H-M   'P 1'
#
loop_
_entity.id
_entity.type
_entity.pdbx_description
1 polymer ?
#
loop_
_entity_poly.entity_id
_entity_poly.type
_entity_poly.pdbx_seq_one_letter_code
_entity_poly.pdbx_strand_id
1 'polypeptide(L)'
;MSHSGVVEMAQMVCGSCRRLLSYPRGTKHVKCSCCQTVNLVLEAYQVGQVKCSNCELLLMYPYGAPSVRCSSCKSVTDIREDNKRPPWSVLQGPLKTFSSV
;
A
#
# COMPACT_ATOMS: atom_id res chain seq x y z
N MET A 1 -25.10 15.92 -24.00
CA MET A 1 -23.65 16.00 -23.74
C MET A 1 -23.25 14.71 -23.06
N SER A 2 -22.72 13.77 -23.84
CA SER A 2 -22.28 12.44 -23.40
C SER A 2 -21.00 12.57 -22.58
N HIS A 3 -21.11 12.49 -21.24
CA HIS A 3 -19.95 12.12 -20.44
C HIS A 3 -19.67 10.65 -20.73
N SER A 4 -18.77 10.39 -21.67
CA SER A 4 -18.06 9.12 -21.74
C SER A 4 -17.44 8.91 -20.37
N GLY A 5 -18.05 8.06 -19.54
CA GLY A 5 -17.65 7.79 -18.17
C GLY A 5 -16.33 7.03 -18.16
N VAL A 6 -15.22 7.72 -18.40
CA VAL A 6 -13.89 7.15 -18.29
C VAL A 6 -13.66 6.85 -16.81
N VAL A 7 -13.71 5.57 -16.46
CA VAL A 7 -13.34 5.10 -15.14
C VAL A 7 -11.83 5.30 -14.99
N GLU A 8 -11.43 6.16 -14.07
CA GLU A 8 -10.02 6.35 -13.74
C GLU A 8 -9.45 5.02 -13.24
N MET A 9 -8.36 4.56 -13.86
CA MET A 9 -7.69 3.32 -13.49
C MET A 9 -6.49 3.61 -12.59
N ALA A 10 -6.29 2.77 -11.58
CA ALA A 10 -5.13 2.75 -10.71
C ALA A 10 -4.39 1.41 -10.84
N GLN A 11 -3.21 1.31 -10.21
CA GLN A 11 -2.36 0.13 -10.27
C GLN A 11 -1.89 -0.32 -8.89
N MET A 12 -1.57 -1.61 -8.75
CA MET A 12 -0.92 -2.18 -7.59
C MET A 12 -0.10 -3.41 -7.96
N VAL A 13 0.84 -3.80 -7.11
CA VAL A 13 1.54 -5.08 -7.23
C VAL A 13 0.84 -6.12 -6.37
N CYS A 14 0.53 -7.29 -6.93
CA CYS A 14 -0.04 -8.40 -6.17
C CYS A 14 0.90 -8.80 -5.02
N GLY A 15 0.35 -8.89 -3.81
CA GLY A 15 1.11 -9.25 -2.61
C GLY A 15 1.66 -10.68 -2.62
N SER A 16 1.12 -11.57 -3.47
CA SER A 16 1.51 -12.97 -3.60
C SER A 16 2.45 -13.18 -4.80
N CYS A 17 1.95 -13.09 -6.03
CA CYS A 17 2.74 -13.40 -7.23
C CYS A 17 3.50 -12.22 -7.84
N ARG A 18 3.48 -11.04 -7.20
CA ARG A 18 4.18 -9.81 -7.64
C ARG A 18 3.78 -9.27 -9.01
N ARG A 19 2.68 -9.76 -9.60
CA ARG A 19 2.18 -9.23 -10.88
C ARG A 19 1.53 -7.86 -10.69
N LEU A 20 1.79 -6.94 -11.61
CA LEU A 20 1.11 -5.64 -11.68
C LEU A 20 -0.36 -5.85 -12.07
N LEU A 21 -1.27 -5.25 -11.31
CA LEU A 21 -2.72 -5.32 -11.50
C LEU A 21 -3.26 -3.91 -11.75
N SER A 22 -4.11 -3.77 -12.76
CA SER A 22 -4.89 -2.56 -13.00
C SER A 22 -6.30 -2.73 -12.46
N TYR A 23 -6.86 -1.68 -11.85
CA TYR A 23 -8.20 -1.71 -11.28
C TYR A 23 -8.86 -0.32 -11.29
N PRO A 24 -10.19 -0.22 -11.29
CA PRO A 24 -10.91 1.05 -11.12
C PRO A 24 -10.55 1.74 -9.80
N ARG A 25 -10.25 3.04 -9.83
CA ARG A 25 -10.00 3.81 -8.60
C ARG A 25 -11.19 3.73 -7.64
N GLY A 26 -10.91 3.63 -6.35
CA GLY A 26 -11.92 3.38 -5.31
C GLY A 26 -12.26 1.91 -5.08
N THR A 27 -11.66 0.98 -5.83
CA THR A 27 -11.78 -0.46 -5.55
C THR A 27 -11.13 -0.80 -4.20
N LYS A 28 -11.84 -1.52 -3.32
CA LYS A 28 -11.30 -1.97 -2.02
C LYS A 28 -10.53 -3.29 -2.11
N HIS A 29 -10.93 -4.18 -3.02
CA HIS A 29 -10.32 -5.51 -3.16
C HIS A 29 -10.12 -5.84 -4.64
N VAL A 30 -8.94 -6.36 -4.99
CA VAL A 30 -8.60 -6.77 -6.34
C VAL A 30 -8.18 -8.24 -6.32
N LYS A 31 -8.93 -9.09 -7.02
CA LYS A 31 -8.56 -10.49 -7.25
C LYS A 31 -7.51 -10.55 -8.35
N CYS A 32 -6.34 -11.11 -8.03
CA CYS A 32 -5.29 -11.31 -9.02
C CYS A 32 -5.72 -12.38 -10.03
N SER A 33 -5.81 -12.04 -11.32
CA SER A 33 -6.15 -12.99 -12.37
C SER A 33 -5.13 -14.11 -12.54
N CYS A 34 -3.87 -13.88 -12.16
CA CYS A 34 -2.78 -14.84 -12.30
C CYS A 34 -2.74 -15.89 -11.18
N CYS A 35 -2.88 -15.48 -9.91
CA CYS A 35 -2.74 -16.39 -8.76
C CYS A 35 -3.99 -16.49 -7.88
N GLN A 36 -5.10 -15.87 -8.31
CA GLN A 36 -6.40 -15.84 -7.60
C GLN A 36 -6.39 -15.20 -6.20
N THR A 37 -5.24 -14.72 -5.70
CA THR A 37 -5.13 -14.01 -4.43
C THR A 37 -5.98 -12.75 -4.45
N VAL A 38 -6.82 -12.56 -3.43
CA VAL A 38 -7.56 -11.32 -3.20
C VAL A 38 -6.65 -10.35 -2.44
N ASN A 39 -6.36 -9.21 -3.05
CA ASN A 39 -5.50 -8.18 -2.47
C ASN A 39 -6.37 -7.06 -1.93
N LEU A 40 -6.03 -6.56 -0.74
CA LEU A 40 -6.60 -5.33 -0.20
C LEU A 40 -5.91 -4.13 -0.86
N VAL A 41 -6.69 -3.19 -1.38
CA VAL A 41 -6.20 -1.92 -1.90
C VAL A 41 -6.20 -0.91 -0.76
N LEU A 42 -5.06 -0.25 -0.55
CA LEU A 42 -4.89 0.79 0.46
C LEU A 42 -4.48 2.07 -0.24
N GLU A 43 -5.17 3.16 0.07
CA GLU A 43 -4.74 4.50 -0.30
C GLU A 43 -3.52 4.92 0.52
N ALA A 44 -2.77 5.91 0.05
CA ALA A 44 -1.52 6.35 0.70
C ALA A 44 -1.70 6.79 2.17
N TYR A 45 -2.88 7.29 2.56
CA TYR A 45 -3.17 7.64 3.97
C TYR A 45 -3.50 6.41 4.84
N GLN A 46 -3.82 5.27 4.24
CA GLN A 46 -4.15 4.02 4.90
C GLN A 46 -2.95 3.09 5.07
N VAL A 47 -1.75 3.54 4.66
CA VAL A 47 -0.52 2.77 4.79
C VAL A 47 0.36 3.37 5.88
N GLY A 48 0.55 2.60 6.94
CA GLY A 48 1.52 2.86 8.00
C GLY A 48 2.89 2.26 7.69
N GLN A 49 3.91 2.75 8.38
CA GLN A 49 5.27 2.24 8.30
C GLN A 49 5.90 2.04 9.67
N VAL A 50 6.73 1.00 9.79
CA VAL A 50 7.49 0.67 10.99
C VAL A 50 8.78 -0.04 10.58
N LYS A 51 9.86 0.11 11.35
CA LYS A 51 11.05 -0.71 11.19
C LYS A 51 10.88 -2.02 11.97
N CYS A 52 11.21 -3.14 11.36
CA CYS A 52 11.23 -4.42 12.08
C CYS A 52 12.24 -4.34 13.22
N SER A 53 11.81 -4.68 14.43
CA SER A 53 12.64 -4.66 15.64
C SER A 53 13.80 -5.66 15.65
N ASN A 54 13.82 -6.61 14.71
CA ASN A 54 14.86 -7.64 14.62
C ASN A 54 15.84 -7.40 13.45
N CYS A 55 15.34 -7.11 12.25
CA CYS A 55 16.19 -6.97 11.06
C CYS A 55 16.20 -5.56 10.45
N GLU A 56 15.62 -4.56 11.13
CA GLU A 56 15.53 -3.15 10.71
C GLU A 56 14.83 -2.89 9.38
N LEU A 57 14.32 -3.93 8.71
CA LEU A 57 13.60 -3.80 7.46
C LEU A 57 12.37 -2.90 7.65
N LEU A 58 12.23 -1.92 6.76
CA LEU A 58 11.06 -1.06 6.72
C LEU A 58 9.85 -1.86 6.21
N LEU A 59 8.84 -2.00 7.06
CA LEU A 59 7.60 -2.69 6.77
C LEU A 59 6.49 -1.66 6.49
N MET A 60 5.69 -1.93 5.48
CA MET A 60 4.44 -1.24 5.21
C MET A 60 3.28 -2.11 5.70
N TYR A 61 2.28 -1.51 6.34
CA TYR A 61 1.15 -2.21 6.93
C TYR A 61 -0.13 -1.36 6.88
N PRO A 62 -1.33 -1.95 7.03
CA PRO A 62 -2.57 -1.18 7.16
C PRO A 62 -2.52 -0.26 8.38
N TYR A 63 -2.65 1.05 8.18
CA TYR A 63 -2.57 2.03 9.27
C TYR A 63 -3.60 1.71 10.37
N GLY A 64 -3.16 1.75 11.63
CA GLY A 64 -3.98 1.38 12.80
C GLY A 64 -3.91 -0.10 13.20
N ALA A 65 -3.20 -0.96 12.44
CA ALA A 65 -2.93 -2.33 12.91
C ALA A 65 -2.04 -2.31 14.17
N PRO A 66 -2.30 -3.18 15.18
CA PRO A 66 -1.56 -3.18 16.44
C PRO A 66 -0.17 -3.82 16.33
N SER A 67 0.06 -4.65 15.31
CA SER A 67 1.36 -5.30 15.05
C SER A 67 1.49 -5.71 13.58
N VAL A 68 2.71 -5.99 13.16
CA VAL A 68 3.02 -6.52 11.83
C VAL A 68 4.05 -7.65 11.92
N ARG A 69 3.86 -8.72 11.14
CA ARG A 69 4.86 -9.78 10.97
C ARG A 69 5.81 -9.44 9.84
N CYS A 70 7.11 -9.43 10.11
CA CYS A 70 8.14 -9.17 9.11
C CYS A 70 8.14 -10.24 8.02
N SER A 71 8.05 -9.83 6.76
CA SER A 71 8.09 -10.75 5.62
C SER A 71 9.45 -11.42 5.44
N SER A 72 10.53 -10.75 5.87
CA SER A 72 11.91 -11.24 5.78
C SER A 72 12.26 -12.18 6.94
N CYS A 73 12.29 -11.69 8.18
CA CYS A 73 12.78 -12.46 9.34
C CYS A 73 11.69 -13.13 10.19
N LYS A 74 10.41 -12.95 9.83
CA LYS A 74 9.22 -13.52 10.51
C LYS A 74 8.95 -13.06 11.94
N SER A 75 9.82 -12.23 12.53
CA SER A 75 9.57 -11.56 13.81
C SER A 75 8.31 -10.68 13.74
N VAL A 76 7.58 -10.60 14.85
CA VAL A 76 6.44 -9.69 15.01
C VAL A 76 6.94 -8.40 15.67
N THR A 77 6.51 -7.26 15.13
CA THR A 77 6.79 -5.94 15.69
C THR A 77 5.47 -5.29 16.09
N ASP A 78 5.33 -4.97 17.37
CA ASP A 78 4.21 -4.18 17.89
C ASP A 78 4.30 -2.74 17.37
N ILE A 79 3.16 -2.17 17.01
CA ILE A 79 3.05 -0.77 16.62
C ILE A 79 2.72 0.06 17.86
N ARG A 80 3.58 1.01 18.16
CA ARG A 80 3.49 1.91 19.32
C ARG A 80 3.73 3.35 18.88
N GLU A 81 3.38 4.30 19.73
CA GLU A 81 3.55 5.73 19.42
C GLU A 81 5.01 6.10 19.13
N ASP A 82 5.98 5.42 19.77
CA ASP A 82 7.41 5.67 19.64
C ASP A 82 8.03 5.13 18.34
N ASN A 83 7.43 4.11 17.72
CA ASN A 83 8.00 3.43 16.55
C ASN A 83 7.15 3.56 15.29
N LYS A 84 5.90 4.04 15.40
CA LYS A 84 5.05 4.31 14.25
C LYS A 84 5.60 5.51 13.48
N ARG A 85 5.69 5.36 12.16
CA ARG A 85 5.99 6.48 11.27
C ARG A 85 4.69 7.13 10.78
N PRO A 86 4.75 8.40 10.33
CA PRO A 86 3.59 9.04 9.70
C PRO A 86 3.05 8.20 8.53
N PRO A 87 1.76 8.34 8.19
CA PRO A 87 1.18 7.70 7.01
C PRO A 87 1.99 7.99 5.74
N TRP A 88 2.00 7.05 4.81
CA TRP A 88 2.78 7.13 3.56
C TRP A 88 2.51 8.43 2.77
N SER A 89 1.26 8.90 2.76
CA SER A 89 0.87 10.20 2.16
C SER A 89 1.69 11.40 2.66
N VAL A 90 2.05 11.44 3.94
CA VAL A 90 2.84 12.54 4.53
C VAL A 90 4.31 12.43 4.09
N LEU A 91 4.80 11.20 3.93
CA LEU A 91 6.20 10.92 3.63
C LEU A 91 6.55 11.03 2.15
N GLN A 92 5.58 10.86 1.24
CA GLN A 92 5.79 11.05 -0.19
C GLN A 92 6.01 12.53 -0.58
N GLY A 93 5.70 13.47 0.32
CA GLY A 93 5.67 14.90 0.01
C GLY A 93 4.57 15.24 -1.01
N PRO A 94 4.45 16.51 -1.45
CA PRO A 94 3.57 16.87 -2.54
C PRO A 94 3.90 16.02 -3.76
N LEU A 95 2.89 15.48 -4.44
CA LEU A 95 3.07 14.91 -5.78
C LEU A 95 3.82 15.95 -6.60
N LYS A 96 5.06 15.63 -7.01
CA LYS A 96 5.78 16.45 -7.97
C LYS A 96 4.95 16.40 -9.24
N THR A 97 4.16 17.45 -9.49
CA THR A 97 3.59 17.70 -10.81
C THR A 97 4.80 17.81 -11.72
N PHE A 98 5.01 16.76 -12.52
CA PHE A 98 5.85 16.86 -13.70
C PHE A 98 5.15 17.87 -14.60
N SER A 99 5.47 19.15 -14.42
CA SER A 99 5.15 20.17 -15.39
C SER A 99 5.84 19.70 -16.66
N SER A 100 5.03 19.36 -17.66
CA SER A 100 5.50 18.97 -18.98
C SER A 100 6.51 20.02 -19.46
N VAL A 101 7.75 19.58 -19.68
CA VAL A 101 8.70 20.28 -20.56
C VAL A 101 8.24 20.07 -22.00
#